data_AF-A0A1Q9XNP1-F1
#
_entry.id   AF-A0A1Q9XNP1-F1
#
_cell.length_a   1.000
_cell.length_b   1.000
_cell.length_c   1.000
_cell.angle_alpha   90.00
_cell.angle_beta   90.00
_cell.angle_gamma   90.00
#
_symmetry.space_group_name_H-M   'P 1'
#
loop_
_entity.id
_entity.type
_entity.pdbx_description
1 polymer ?
#
loop_
_entity_poly.entity_id
_entity_poly.type
_entity_poly.pdbx_seq_one_letter_code
_entity_poly.pdbx_strand_id
1 'polypeptide(L)'
;MALALRSPISRHACIAESRAVRLAQPPEPHQGLLRWIGLSEAEQIFTLHLVEGVCALSRSCDALPSVDERWCRSLAKALRPGLWLPAGPVDARLLLGAWVGPQRWARVRLQWPSAALDELPSGLPGHRLDTLWSAVLWRVARGGEHAGQA
;
A
#
# COMPACT_ATOMS: atom_id res chain seq x y z
N MET A 1 -9.51 48.82 13.26
CA MET A 1 -10.10 47.47 13.32
C MET A 1 -10.27 46.96 11.89
N ALA A 2 -9.33 46.15 11.41
CA ALA A 2 -9.34 45.66 10.03
C ALA A 2 -10.26 44.44 9.90
N LEU A 3 -11.30 44.57 9.07
CA LEU A 3 -12.16 43.48 8.64
C LEU A 3 -11.35 42.54 7.74
N ALA A 4 -11.04 41.35 8.23
CA ALA A 4 -10.49 40.28 7.41
C ALA A 4 -11.58 39.77 6.46
N LEU A 5 -11.53 40.24 5.21
CA LEU A 5 -12.30 39.68 4.09
C LEU A 5 -11.91 38.21 3.95
N ARG A 6 -12.80 37.31 4.39
CA ARG A 6 -12.69 35.89 4.10
C ARG A 6 -12.89 35.71 2.59
N SER A 7 -11.80 35.53 1.86
CA SER A 7 -11.85 35.07 0.47
C SER A 7 -12.67 33.79 0.36
N PRO A 8 -13.50 33.62 -0.68
CA PRO A 8 -14.25 32.38 -0.87
C PRO A 8 -13.26 31.24 -1.08
N ILE A 9 -13.24 30.28 -0.15
CA ILE A 9 -12.45 29.06 -0.27
C ILE A 9 -12.94 28.35 -1.55
N SER A 10 -12.05 28.20 -2.53
CA SER A 10 -12.36 27.51 -3.78
C SER A 10 -12.88 26.10 -3.48
N ARG A 11 -13.89 25.62 -4.20
CA ARG A 11 -14.41 24.24 -4.08
C ARG A 11 -13.28 23.20 -4.12
N HIS A 12 -12.23 23.46 -4.89
CA HIS A 12 -11.03 22.62 -4.95
C HIS A 12 -10.26 22.56 -3.62
N ALA A 13 -10.14 23.69 -2.92
CA ALA A 13 -9.50 23.75 -1.61
C ALA A 13 -10.33 23.00 -0.55
N CYS A 14 -11.65 23.15 -0.57
CA CYS A 14 -12.55 22.42 0.32
C CYS A 14 -12.48 20.89 0.13
N ILE A 15 -12.38 20.41 -1.12
CA ILE A 15 -12.25 18.97 -1.43
C ILE A 15 -10.88 18.44 -1.00
N ALA A 16 -9.83 19.24 -1.13
CA ALA A 16 -8.49 18.82 -0.76
C ALA A 16 -8.30 18.76 0.77
N GLU A 17 -8.85 19.75 1.49
CA GLU A 17 -8.89 19.79 2.95
C GLU A 17 -9.69 18.62 3.52
N SER A 18 -10.87 18.32 2.97
CA SER A 18 -11.69 17.18 3.42
C SER A 18 -11.03 15.82 3.18
N ARG A 19 -10.06 15.74 2.26
CA ARG A 19 -9.32 14.52 1.95
C ARG A 19 -7.92 14.48 2.57
N ALA A 20 -7.54 15.45 3.40
CA ALA A 20 -6.19 15.60 3.95
C ALA A 20 -5.07 15.61 2.89
N VAL A 21 -5.42 15.92 1.63
CA VAL A 21 -4.45 16.06 0.54
C VAL A 21 -4.01 17.52 0.56
N ARG A 22 -2.81 17.78 1.06
CA ARG A 22 -2.22 19.11 0.94
C ARG A 22 -2.09 19.42 -0.56
N LEU A 23 -2.70 20.52 -1.03
CA LEU A 23 -2.53 21.07 -2.38
C LEU A 23 -1.12 21.65 -2.63
N ALA A 24 -0.11 21.09 -1.97
CA ALA A 24 1.28 21.43 -2.14
C ALA A 24 1.94 20.53 -3.18
N GLN A 25 3.10 20.95 -3.66
CA GLN A 25 3.96 20.16 -4.54
C GLN A 25 4.13 18.73 -3.98
N PRO A 26 3.96 17.68 -4.80
CA PRO A 26 4.21 16.32 -4.35
C PRO A 26 5.63 16.17 -3.81
N PRO A 27 5.82 15.48 -2.67
CA PRO A 27 7.13 15.15 -2.19
C PRO A 27 7.80 14.21 -3.19
N GLU A 28 9.13 14.09 -3.11
CA GLU A 28 9.90 13.22 -4.00
C GLU A 28 9.28 11.81 -4.06
N PRO A 29 9.04 11.28 -5.28
CA PRO A 29 8.34 10.02 -5.45
C PRO A 29 9.18 8.88 -4.90
N HIS A 30 8.56 8.02 -4.10
CA HIS A 30 9.19 6.79 -3.65
C HIS A 30 9.33 5.83 -4.84
N GLN A 31 10.52 5.32 -5.13
CA GLN A 31 10.76 4.42 -6.28
C GLN A 31 9.85 3.18 -6.26
N GLY A 32 9.60 2.63 -5.07
CA GLY A 32 8.65 1.55 -4.90
C GLY A 32 7.20 1.95 -5.19
N LEU A 33 6.82 3.19 -4.90
CA LEU A 33 5.50 3.72 -5.23
C LEU A 33 5.33 3.93 -6.73
N LEU A 34 6.38 4.39 -7.43
CA LEU A 34 6.37 4.51 -8.89
C LEU A 34 6.15 3.15 -9.57
N ARG A 35 6.76 2.09 -9.04
CA ARG A 35 6.49 0.72 -9.51
C ARG A 35 5.06 0.30 -9.25
N TRP A 36 4.54 0.54 -8.04
CA TRP A 36 3.15 0.25 -7.69
C TRP A 36 2.14 0.91 -8.64
N ILE A 37 2.27 2.22 -8.89
CA ILE A 37 1.33 2.95 -9.77
C ILE A 37 1.45 2.55 -11.24
N GLY A 38 2.56 1.92 -11.63
CA GLY A 38 2.78 1.39 -12.98
C GLY A 38 2.11 0.03 -13.22
N LEU A 39 1.66 -0.64 -12.17
CA LEU A 39 0.94 -1.92 -12.29
C LEU A 39 -0.49 -1.70 -12.79
N SER A 40 -1.00 -2.64 -13.58
CA SER A 40 -2.43 -2.72 -13.90
C SER A 40 -3.27 -2.97 -12.64
N GLU A 41 -4.57 -2.68 -12.71
CA GLU A 41 -5.48 -2.89 -11.57
C GLU A 41 -5.48 -4.35 -11.07
N ALA A 42 -5.45 -5.31 -12.00
CA ALA A 42 -5.37 -6.74 -11.67
C ALA A 42 -4.05 -7.08 -10.94
N GLU A 43 -2.92 -6.53 -11.39
CA GLU A 43 -1.63 -6.72 -10.74
C GLU A 43 -1.56 -6.05 -9.36
N GLN A 44 -2.19 -4.89 -9.19
CA GLN A 44 -2.29 -4.23 -7.89
C GLN A 44 -3.09 -5.08 -6.90
N ILE A 45 -4.25 -5.60 -7.32
CA ILE A 45 -5.07 -6.50 -6.50
C ILE A 45 -4.27 -7.77 -6.14
N PHE A 46 -3.60 -8.38 -7.11
CA PHE A 46 -2.77 -9.56 -6.88
C PHE A 46 -1.60 -9.27 -5.93
N THR A 47 -0.95 -8.11 -6.06
CA THR A 47 0.11 -7.64 -5.15
C THR A 47 -0.41 -7.56 -3.71
N LEU A 48 -1.60 -7.01 -3.50
CA LEU A 48 -2.20 -6.93 -2.15
C LEU A 48 -2.48 -8.33 -1.58
N HIS A 49 -3.02 -9.25 -2.38
CA HIS A 49 -3.24 -10.63 -1.94
C HIS A 49 -1.93 -11.36 -1.58
N LEU A 50 -0.85 -11.14 -2.34
CA LEU A 50 0.46 -11.68 -1.99
C LEU A 50 0.96 -11.14 -0.63
N VAL A 51 0.81 -9.83 -0.38
CA VAL A 51 1.18 -9.22 0.90
C VAL A 51 0.36 -9.82 2.04
N GLU A 52 -0.95 -9.95 1.87
CA GLU A 52 -1.85 -10.60 2.84
C GLU A 52 -1.43 -12.05 3.09
N GLY A 53 -1.12 -12.82 2.04
CA GLY A 53 -0.67 -14.20 2.13
C GLY A 53 0.68 -14.36 2.86
N VAL A 54 1.61 -13.41 2.69
CA VAL A 54 2.88 -13.38 3.44
C VAL A 54 2.64 -13.02 4.92
N CYS A 55 1.71 -12.11 5.20
CA CYS A 55 1.41 -11.68 6.56
C CYS A 55 0.50 -12.66 7.32
N ALA A 56 -0.23 -13.52 6.61
CA ALA A 56 -1.09 -14.53 7.20
C ALA A 56 -0.25 -15.59 7.94
N LEU A 57 -0.42 -15.66 9.26
CA LEU A 57 0.35 -16.55 10.13
C LEU A 57 0.04 -18.05 9.94
N SER A 58 -1.09 -18.42 9.32
CA SER A 58 -1.42 -19.83 9.06
C SER A 58 -2.64 -20.10 8.17
N ARG A 59 -3.18 -19.08 7.48
CA ARG A 59 -4.37 -19.26 6.63
C ARG A 59 -3.96 -19.38 5.17
N SER A 60 -4.44 -20.43 4.51
CA SER A 60 -4.45 -20.51 3.05
C SER A 60 -5.21 -19.30 2.50
N CYS A 61 -4.68 -18.71 1.45
CA CYS A 61 -5.35 -17.61 0.77
C CYS A 61 -6.00 -18.22 -0.47
N ASP A 62 -7.30 -18.53 -0.39
CA ASP A 62 -8.04 -19.18 -1.49
C ASP A 62 -8.03 -18.35 -2.80
N ALA A 63 -7.64 -17.07 -2.71
CA ALA A 63 -7.47 -16.17 -3.85
C ALA A 63 -6.12 -16.33 -4.59
N LEU A 64 -5.17 -17.10 -4.06
CA LEU A 64 -3.84 -17.29 -4.65
C LEU A 64 -3.66 -18.70 -5.24
N PRO A 65 -3.02 -18.83 -6.42
CA PRO A 65 -2.55 -20.11 -6.91
C PRO A 65 -1.61 -20.82 -5.91
N SER A 66 -1.62 -22.15 -5.91
CA SER A 66 -0.85 -22.98 -4.95
C SER A 66 0.67 -22.73 -4.97
N VAL A 67 1.23 -22.31 -6.12
CA VAL A 67 2.64 -21.95 -6.27
C VAL A 67 2.98 -20.66 -5.50
N ASP A 68 2.06 -19.70 -5.49
CA ASP A 68 2.24 -18.42 -4.81
C ASP A 68 2.08 -18.56 -3.31
N GLU A 69 1.23 -19.48 -2.84
CA GLU A 69 1.16 -19.78 -1.41
C GLU A 69 2.47 -20.34 -0.85
N ARG A 70 3.15 -21.24 -1.59
CA ARG A 70 4.42 -21.80 -1.12
C ARG A 70 5.49 -20.72 -1.04
N TRP A 71 5.51 -19.83 -2.03
CA TRP A 71 6.40 -18.67 -2.01
C TRP A 71 6.09 -17.73 -0.85
N CYS A 72 4.80 -17.40 -0.61
CA CYS A 72 4.36 -16.58 0.50
C CYS A 72 4.80 -17.17 1.85
N ARG A 73 4.62 -18.49 2.05
CA ARG A 73 5.08 -19.18 3.27
C ARG A 73 6.60 -19.12 3.46
N SER A 74 7.38 -19.26 2.39
CA SER A 74 8.84 -19.13 2.46
C SER A 74 9.27 -17.71 2.82
N LEU A 75 8.65 -16.70 2.20
CA LEU A 75 8.93 -15.30 2.51
C LEU A 75 8.48 -14.93 3.94
N ALA A 76 7.32 -15.43 4.39
CA ALA A 76 6.83 -15.25 5.74
C ALA A 76 7.81 -15.82 6.78
N LYS A 77 8.38 -17.00 6.54
CA LYS A 77 9.42 -17.58 7.41
C LYS A 77 10.67 -16.71 7.50
N ALA A 78 11.09 -16.10 6.39
CA ALA A 78 12.26 -15.22 6.36
C ALA A 78 11.99 -13.87 7.06
N LEU A 79 10.85 -13.23 6.76
CA LEU A 79 10.48 -11.92 7.31
C LEU A 79 9.97 -11.99 8.76
N ARG A 80 9.47 -13.15 9.19
CA ARG A 80 8.85 -13.40 10.51
C ARG A 80 7.84 -12.31 10.89
N PRO A 81 6.78 -12.08 10.08
CA PRO A 81 5.81 -11.00 10.27
C PRO A 81 5.24 -10.95 11.69
N GLY A 82 4.94 -12.10 12.30
CA GLY A 82 4.41 -12.17 13.67
C GLY A 82 5.32 -11.64 14.78
N LEU A 83 6.57 -11.23 14.50
CA LEU A 83 7.46 -10.57 15.47
C LEU A 83 7.39 -9.04 15.44
N TRP A 84 6.79 -8.45 14.41
CA TRP A 84 6.85 -7.00 14.18
C TRP A 84 5.58 -6.41 13.58
N LEU A 85 4.64 -7.26 13.16
CA LEU A 85 3.27 -6.89 12.83
C LEU A 85 2.35 -7.22 14.02
N PRO A 86 1.26 -6.46 14.19
CA PRO A 86 0.28 -6.74 15.23
C PRO A 86 -0.33 -8.13 15.04
N ALA A 87 -0.69 -8.76 16.16
CA ALA A 87 -1.40 -10.03 16.14
C ALA A 87 -2.83 -9.79 15.63
N GLY A 88 -3.14 -10.26 14.42
CA GLY A 88 -4.48 -10.11 13.85
C GLY A 88 -4.48 -10.11 12.32
N PRO A 89 -5.66 -9.96 11.70
CA PRO A 89 -5.75 -9.70 10.26
C PRO A 89 -5.10 -8.34 9.94
N VAL A 90 -4.27 -8.32 8.91
CA VAL A 90 -3.56 -7.11 8.46
C VAL A 90 -4.07 -6.73 7.09
N ASP A 91 -4.57 -5.50 6.95
CA ASP A 91 -4.93 -4.95 5.65
C ASP A 91 -3.66 -4.50 4.90
N ALA A 92 -3.37 -5.14 3.77
CA ALA A 92 -2.21 -4.82 2.95
C ALA A 92 -2.19 -3.37 2.45
N ARG A 93 -3.34 -2.72 2.30
CA ARG A 93 -3.45 -1.31 1.90
C ARG A 93 -2.91 -0.40 2.99
N LEU A 94 -3.18 -0.71 4.26
CA LEU A 94 -2.62 0.02 5.40
C LEU A 94 -1.11 -0.18 5.50
N LEU A 95 -0.60 -1.37 5.18
CA LEU A 95 0.85 -1.61 5.08
C LEU A 95 1.50 -0.84 3.93
N LEU A 96 0.80 -0.67 2.81
CA LEU A 96 1.27 0.14 1.68
C LEU A 96 1.42 1.58 2.14
N GLY A 97 0.41 2.12 2.82
CA GLY A 97 0.43 3.45 3.41
C GLY A 97 1.55 3.65 4.43
N ALA A 98 1.77 2.69 5.32
CA ALA A 98 2.86 2.72 6.28
C ALA A 98 4.25 2.71 5.61
N TRP A 99 4.40 1.98 4.51
CA TRP A 99 5.65 1.92 3.75
C TRP A 99 5.93 3.21 2.97
N VAL A 100 4.94 3.78 2.27
CA VAL A 100 5.15 5.00 1.47
C VAL A 100 5.17 6.27 2.33
N GLY A 101 4.59 6.19 3.53
CA GLY A 101 4.48 7.28 4.49
C GLY A 101 3.26 8.18 4.28
N PRO A 102 2.88 8.97 5.30
CA PRO A 102 1.58 9.66 5.36
C PRO A 102 1.36 10.68 4.24
N GLN A 103 2.41 11.42 3.85
CA GLN A 103 2.30 12.44 2.79
C GLN A 103 2.01 11.83 1.41
N ARG A 104 2.53 10.63 1.13
CA ARG A 104 2.29 9.91 -0.12
C ARG A 104 0.99 9.12 -0.04
N TRP A 105 0.71 8.54 1.14
CA TRP A 105 -0.52 7.78 1.41
C TRP A 105 -1.78 8.58 1.14
N ALA A 106 -1.82 9.87 1.53
CA ALA A 106 -2.98 10.74 1.29
C ALA A 106 -3.43 10.77 -0.18
N ARG A 107 -2.50 10.56 -1.13
CA ARG A 107 -2.81 10.48 -2.57
C ARG A 107 -3.14 9.07 -3.02
N VAL A 108 -2.36 8.08 -2.57
CA VAL A 108 -2.54 6.68 -2.95
C VAL A 108 -3.89 6.15 -2.48
N ARG A 109 -4.31 6.52 -1.26
CA ARG A 109 -5.59 6.09 -0.68
C ARG A 109 -6.82 6.49 -1.50
N LEU A 110 -6.69 7.48 -2.39
CA LEU A 110 -7.78 7.94 -3.26
C LEU A 110 -8.21 6.88 -4.27
N GLN A 111 -7.41 5.83 -4.46
CA GLN A 111 -7.76 4.67 -5.29
C GLN A 111 -8.87 3.80 -4.65
N TRP A 112 -9.17 4.00 -3.36
CA TRP A 112 -10.17 3.20 -2.65
C TRP A 112 -11.21 4.06 -1.90
N PRO A 113 -12.39 3.51 -1.58
CA PRO A 113 -13.38 4.17 -0.75
C PRO A 113 -12.87 4.44 0.68
N SER A 114 -13.20 5.61 1.24
CA SER A 114 -12.58 6.18 2.46
C SER A 114 -12.77 5.41 3.77
N ALA A 115 -13.78 4.56 3.89
CA ALA A 115 -14.36 4.20 5.20
C ALA A 115 -13.47 3.36 6.15
N ALA A 116 -12.32 2.85 5.71
CA ALA A 116 -11.48 1.94 6.50
C ALA A 116 -9.97 2.25 6.48
N LEU A 117 -9.55 3.37 5.87
CA LEU A 117 -8.14 3.61 5.51
C LEU A 117 -7.51 4.86 6.16
N ASP A 118 -8.10 5.35 7.25
CA ASP A 118 -7.72 6.63 7.85
C ASP A 118 -6.54 6.51 8.83
N GLU A 119 -6.39 5.40 9.56
CA GLU A 119 -5.31 5.22 10.53
C GLU A 119 -4.23 4.27 10.02
N LEU A 120 -3.05 4.83 9.76
CA LEU A 120 -1.87 4.04 9.40
C LEU A 120 -1.27 3.38 10.65
N PRO A 121 -0.87 2.10 10.56
CA PRO A 121 -0.15 1.45 11.65
C PRO A 121 1.18 2.19 11.89
N SER A 122 1.45 2.50 13.15
CA SER A 122 2.67 3.19 13.59
C SER A 122 3.66 2.20 14.22
N GLY A 123 4.93 2.59 14.29
CA GLY A 123 5.98 1.76 14.92
C GLY A 123 6.45 0.56 14.10
N LEU A 124 5.99 0.40 12.85
CA LEU A 124 6.45 -0.67 11.99
C LEU A 124 7.90 -0.43 11.50
N PRO A 125 8.76 -1.45 11.50
CA PRO A 125 10.14 -1.33 11.04
C PRO A 125 10.21 -1.11 9.52
N GLY A 126 10.62 0.08 9.10
CA GLY A 126 10.70 0.48 7.69
C GLY A 126 11.52 -0.46 6.81
N HIS A 127 12.65 -0.98 7.31
CA HIS A 127 13.47 -1.94 6.55
C HIS A 127 12.74 -3.25 6.23
N ARG A 128 11.83 -3.72 7.11
CA ARG A 128 11.08 -4.96 6.85
C ARG A 128 9.95 -4.72 5.87
N LEU A 129 9.30 -3.55 5.95
CA LEU A 129 8.33 -3.11 4.95
C LEU A 129 9.00 -2.98 3.59
N ASP A 130 10.20 -2.41 3.51
CA ASP A 130 10.94 -2.30 2.25
C ASP A 130 11.25 -3.67 1.64
N THR A 131 11.77 -4.60 2.44
CA THR A 131 12.02 -5.98 1.98
C THR A 131 10.74 -6.67 1.53
N LEU A 132 9.63 -6.52 2.27
CA LEU A 132 8.34 -7.10 1.92
C LEU A 132 7.84 -6.57 0.57
N TRP A 133 7.72 -5.26 0.43
CA TRP A 133 7.18 -4.63 -0.78
C TRP A 133 8.09 -4.84 -1.98
N SER A 134 9.41 -4.76 -1.82
CA SER A 134 10.36 -5.05 -2.89
C SER A 134 10.26 -6.50 -3.38
N ALA A 135 10.13 -7.47 -2.47
CA ALA A 135 10.00 -8.88 -2.84
C ALA A 135 8.69 -9.17 -3.58
N VAL A 136 7.57 -8.62 -3.11
CA VAL A 136 6.27 -8.82 -3.76
C VAL A 136 6.20 -8.12 -5.12
N LEU A 137 6.64 -6.86 -5.22
CA LEU A 137 6.66 -6.14 -6.50
C LEU A 137 7.55 -6.84 -7.54
N TRP A 138 8.68 -7.41 -7.10
CA TRP A 138 9.51 -8.24 -7.97
C TRP A 138 8.79 -9.53 -8.42
N ARG A 139 8.05 -10.18 -7.51
CA ARG A 139 7.28 -11.39 -7.83
C ARG A 139 6.23 -11.12 -8.91
N VAL A 140 5.51 -10.00 -8.81
CA VAL A 140 4.48 -9.61 -9.78
C VAL A 140 5.09 -9.22 -11.12
N ALA A 141 6.19 -8.45 -11.11
CA ALA A 141 6.91 -8.10 -12.34
C ALA A 141 7.33 -9.32 -13.17
N ARG A 142 7.69 -10.43 -12.50
CA ARG A 142 8.02 -11.71 -13.16
C ARG A 142 6.80 -12.52 -13.59
N GLY A 143 5.65 -12.33 -12.95
CA GLY A 143 4.38 -12.95 -13.34
C GLY A 143 3.84 -12.36 -14.63
N GLY A 144 4.00 -11.04 -14.83
CA GLY A 144 3.62 -10.36 -16.07
C GLY A 144 4.40 -10.82 -17.30
N GLU A 145 5.64 -11.31 -17.13
CA GLU A 145 6.45 -11.87 -18.23
C GLU A 145 5.83 -13.14 -18.85
N HIS A 146 5.01 -13.88 -18.09
CA HIS A 146 4.34 -15.09 -18.59
C HIS A 146 3.03 -14.81 -19.35
N ALA A 147 2.45 -13.60 -19.23
CA ALA A 147 1.22 -13.22 -19.92
C ALA A 147 1.45 -12.63 -21.33
N GLY A 148 2.69 -12.24 -21.67
CA GLY A 148 3.07 -11.72 -22.99
C GLY A 148 3.56 -12.77 -23.99
N GLN A 149 3.41 -14.06 -23.69
CA GLN A 149 3.92 -15.18 -24.50
C GLN A 149 2.83 -16.17 -24.94
N ALA A 150 1.57 -15.73 -24.95
CA ALA A 150 0.42 -16.48 -25.46
C ALA A 150 -0.10 -15.85 -26.76
#